data_AF-A0A7C9CRW1-F1
#
_entry.id   AF-A0A7C9CRW1-F1
#
_cell.length_a   1.000
_cell.length_b   1.000
_cell.length_c   1.000
_cell.angle_alpha   90.00
_cell.angle_beta   90.00
_cell.angle_gamma   90.00
#
_symmetry.space_group_name_H-M   'P 1'
#
loop_
_entity.id
_entity.type
_entity.pdbx_description
1 polymer ?
#
loop_
_entity_poly.entity_id
_entity_poly.type
_entity_poly.pdbx_seq_one_letter_code
_entity_poly.pdbx_strand_id
1 'polypeptide(L)'
;DERVVPKDHPDSNYKLAYDNFLSKVPIPPAHIYAINDTLPAEGAAEDYETRLRELVKTNVIATSDATGFPKFDLQLLGMGPDGHVASLFPGHPLVNEDKKWVTFIKDSPKPPPERITFTFP
;
A
#
# COMPACT_ATOMS: atom_id res chain seq x y z
N ASP A 1 2.17 -1.78 -1.50
CA ASP A 1 1.42 -2.81 -0.74
C ASP A 1 2.10 -3.01 0.60
N GLU A 2 1.44 -3.74 1.49
CA GLU A 2 1.99 -4.13 2.79
C GLU A 2 1.38 -5.46 3.25
N ARG A 3 2.15 -6.23 4.01
CA ARG A 3 1.70 -7.45 4.69
C ARG A 3 1.02 -7.02 5.96
N VAL A 4 -0.17 -7.53 6.23
CA VAL A 4 -0.95 -7.15 7.41
C VAL A 4 -0.44 -7.95 8.60
N VAL A 5 0.70 -7.51 9.11
CA VAL A 5 1.44 -8.04 10.25
C VAL A 5 1.93 -6.86 11.11
N PRO A 6 2.31 -7.08 12.38
CA PRO A 6 2.90 -6.02 13.20
C PRO A 6 4.07 -5.31 12.52
N LYS A 7 4.22 -4.01 12.74
CA LYS A 7 5.29 -3.17 12.14
C LYS A 7 6.72 -3.60 12.48
N ASP A 8 6.91 -4.40 13.53
CA ASP A 8 8.20 -4.98 13.90
C ASP A 8 8.40 -6.42 13.40
N HIS A 9 7.41 -6.98 12.69
CA HIS A 9 7.47 -8.31 12.10
C HIS A 9 8.46 -8.35 10.92
N PRO A 10 9.24 -9.43 10.75
CA PRO A 10 10.23 -9.55 9.66
C PRO A 10 9.65 -9.41 8.25
N ASP A 11 8.37 -9.75 8.05
CA ASP A 11 7.69 -9.64 6.74
C ASP A 11 7.10 -8.25 6.44
N SER A 12 7.20 -7.29 7.37
CA SER A 12 6.70 -5.93 7.18
C SER A 12 7.60 -5.12 6.23
N ASN A 13 7.00 -4.57 5.17
CA ASN A 13 7.67 -3.64 4.27
C ASN A 13 8.05 -2.34 5.01
N TYR A 14 7.23 -1.87 5.94
CA TYR A 14 7.53 -0.74 6.81
C TYR A 14 8.81 -1.00 7.62
N LYS A 15 8.92 -2.16 8.28
CA LYS A 15 10.13 -2.52 9.04
C LYS A 15 11.37 -2.47 8.14
N LEU A 16 11.27 -3.12 6.98
CA LEU A 16 12.36 -3.15 6.02
C LEU A 16 12.78 -1.74 5.59
N ALA A 17 11.83 -0.88 5.25
CA ALA A 17 12.10 0.50 4.87
C ALA A 17 12.67 1.33 6.04
N TYR A 18 12.16 1.12 7.25
CA TYR A 18 12.59 1.81 8.45
C TYR A 18 14.04 1.48 8.81
N ASP A 19 14.38 0.19 8.90
CA ASP A 19 15.71 -0.27 9.28
C ASP A 19 16.78 0.10 8.23
N ASN A 20 16.40 0.08 6.96
CA ASN A 20 17.37 0.31 5.87
C ASN A 20 17.53 1.78 5.50
N PHE A 21 16.47 2.59 5.64
CA PHE A 21 16.47 3.97 5.15
C PHE A 21 15.84 4.97 6.13
N LEU A 22 14.56 4.82 6.49
CA LEU A 22 13.81 5.91 7.15
C LEU A 22 14.38 6.30 8.52
N SER A 23 14.99 5.36 9.26
CA SER A 23 15.67 5.63 10.54
C SER A 23 17.01 6.37 10.41
N LYS A 24 17.55 6.50 9.20
CA LYS A 24 18.90 7.02 8.92
C LYS A 24 18.88 8.40 8.27
N VAL A 25 17.69 8.95 8.00
CA VAL A 25 17.50 10.23 7.33
C VAL A 25 16.54 11.12 8.13
N PRO A 26 16.67 12.45 8.05
CA PRO A 26 15.86 13.37 8.85
C PRO A 26 14.48 13.61 8.22
N ILE A 27 13.73 12.54 7.92
CA ILE A 27 12.35 12.65 7.45
C ILE A 27 11.45 12.82 8.68
N PRO A 28 10.61 13.87 8.76
CA PRO A 28 9.64 14.02 9.84
C PRO A 28 8.72 12.79 9.89
N PRO A 29 8.51 12.16 11.07
CA PRO A 29 7.65 10.97 11.18
C PRO A 29 6.22 11.21 10.67
N ALA A 30 5.72 12.44 10.78
CA ALA A 30 4.42 12.85 10.25
C ALA A 30 4.30 12.77 8.71
N HIS A 31 5.42 12.66 7.99
CA HIS A 31 5.46 12.52 6.54
C HIS A 31 5.61 11.05 6.11
N ILE A 32 5.59 10.09 7.05
CA ILE A 32 5.69 8.66 6.80
C ILE A 32 4.32 8.03 7.08
N TYR A 33 3.64 7.61 6.02
CA TYR A 33 2.30 7.04 6.10
C TYR A 33 2.38 5.51 5.98
N ALA A 34 2.42 4.81 7.12
CA ALA A 34 2.32 3.35 7.18
C ALA A 34 0.88 2.94 7.45
N ILE A 35 0.54 1.67 7.19
CA ILE A 35 -0.79 1.15 7.50
C ILE A 35 -1.05 1.08 9.01
N ASN A 36 -2.33 1.00 9.36
CA ASN A 36 -2.73 0.59 10.70
C ASN A 36 -2.67 -0.95 10.81
N ASP A 37 -1.60 -1.45 11.42
CA ASP A 37 -1.29 -2.88 11.62
C ASP A 37 -2.08 -3.53 12.76
N THR A 38 -2.92 -2.76 13.47
CA THR A 38 -3.84 -3.33 14.48
C THR A 38 -5.20 -3.70 13.91
N LEU A 39 -5.45 -3.41 12.63
CA LEU A 39 -6.69 -3.72 11.93
C LEU A 39 -6.53 -4.97 11.04
N PRO A 40 -7.61 -5.74 10.79
CA PRO A 40 -7.59 -6.76 9.75
C PRO A 40 -7.41 -6.12 8.37
N ALA A 41 -7.02 -6.90 7.37
CA ALA A 41 -6.63 -6.37 6.05
C ALA A 41 -7.66 -5.43 5.41
N GLU A 42 -8.93 -5.74 5.58
CA GLU A 42 -10.05 -4.92 5.11
C GLU A 42 -10.12 -3.56 5.79
N GLY A 43 -10.07 -3.52 7.13
CA GLY A 43 -10.07 -2.28 7.88
C GLY A 43 -8.80 -1.45 7.64
N ALA A 44 -7.64 -2.12 7.50
CA ALA A 44 -6.39 -1.45 7.15
C ALA A 44 -6.44 -0.80 5.76
N ALA A 45 -7.08 -1.46 4.78
CA ALA A 45 -7.30 -0.89 3.45
C ALA A 45 -8.21 0.33 3.47
N GLU A 46 -9.33 0.26 4.18
CA GLU A 46 -10.27 1.38 4.32
C GLU A 46 -9.66 2.57 5.06
N ASP A 47 -8.92 2.32 6.14
CA ASP A 47 -8.20 3.36 6.89
C ASP A 47 -7.15 4.05 6.01
N TYR A 48 -6.37 3.27 5.26
CA TYR A 48 -5.33 3.83 4.40
C TYR A 48 -5.90 4.59 3.21
N GLU A 49 -6.97 4.10 2.58
CA GLU A 49 -7.66 4.86 1.53
C GLU A 49 -8.25 6.17 2.07
N THR A 50 -8.85 6.13 3.27
CA THR A 50 -9.38 7.32 3.95
C THR A 50 -8.27 8.34 4.21
N ARG A 51 -7.10 7.88 4.66
CA ARG A 51 -5.91 8.72 4.83
C ARG A 51 -5.48 9.37 3.51
N LEU A 52 -5.40 8.61 2.42
CA LEU A 52 -5.03 9.15 1.10
C LEU A 52 -6.03 10.20 0.61
N ARG A 53 -7.32 9.99 0.82
CA ARG A 53 -8.36 10.97 0.46
C ARG A 53 -8.20 12.28 1.23
N GLU A 54 -7.85 12.21 2.50
CA GLU A 54 -7.56 13.41 3.30
C GLU A 54 -6.27 14.12 2.82
N LEU A 55 -5.22 13.38 2.46
CA LEU A 55 -4.00 13.95 1.89
C LEU A 55 -4.25 14.63 0.54
N VAL A 56 -5.15 14.08 -0.28
CA VAL A 56 -5.61 14.72 -1.52
C VAL A 56 -6.40 15.99 -1.23
N LYS A 57 -7.37 15.92 -0.31
CA LYS A 57 -8.21 17.06 0.08
C LYS A 57 -7.41 18.23 0.66
N THR A 58 -6.34 17.92 1.39
CA THR A 58 -5.43 18.91 1.98
C THR A 58 -4.30 19.33 1.06
N ASN A 59 -4.31 18.89 -0.21
CA ASN A 59 -3.31 19.19 -1.25
C ASN A 59 -1.88 18.75 -0.89
N VAL A 60 -1.73 17.72 -0.03
CA VAL A 60 -0.44 17.06 0.21
C VAL A 60 -0.09 16.13 -0.95
N ILE A 61 -1.10 15.46 -1.53
CA ILE A 61 -0.97 14.65 -2.74
C ILE A 61 -1.90 15.24 -3.80
N ALA A 62 -1.41 15.39 -5.03
CA ALA A 62 -2.26 15.85 -6.13
C ALA A 62 -3.20 14.73 -6.61
N THR A 63 -4.28 15.09 -7.32
CA THR A 63 -5.10 14.11 -8.05
C THR A 63 -4.61 14.02 -9.49
N SER A 64 -4.68 12.82 -10.08
CA SER A 64 -4.43 12.61 -11.51
C SER A 64 -5.67 12.97 -12.32
N ASP A 65 -5.56 13.96 -13.21
CA ASP A 65 -6.67 14.37 -14.09
C ASP A 65 -7.15 13.25 -15.02
N ALA A 66 -6.27 12.29 -15.33
CA ALA A 66 -6.58 11.18 -16.23
C ALA A 66 -7.41 10.05 -15.57
N THR A 67 -7.27 9.88 -14.25
CA THR A 67 -7.81 8.69 -13.54
C THR A 67 -8.64 9.04 -12.32
N GLY A 68 -8.50 10.24 -11.76
CA GLY A 68 -9.09 10.61 -10.48
C GLY A 68 -8.40 9.98 -9.26
N PHE A 69 -7.30 9.23 -9.46
CA PHE A 69 -6.52 8.60 -8.38
C PHE A 69 -5.46 9.57 -7.81
N PRO A 70 -4.89 9.28 -6.63
CA PRO A 70 -3.75 10.01 -6.10
C PRO A 70 -2.57 9.97 -7.07
N LYS A 71 -2.01 11.13 -7.38
CA LYS A 71 -0.85 11.29 -8.25
C LYS A 71 0.42 11.34 -7.41
N PHE A 72 1.22 10.29 -7.51
CA PHE A 72 2.56 10.22 -6.93
C PHE A 72 3.61 10.62 -7.97
N ASP A 73 4.69 11.28 -7.54
CA ASP A 73 5.83 11.57 -8.43
C ASP A 73 6.59 10.29 -8.82
N LEU A 74 6.65 9.32 -7.91
CA LEU A 74 7.34 8.05 -8.10
C LEU A 74 6.65 6.94 -7.29
N GLN A 75 6.37 5.81 -7.94
CA GLN A 75 5.93 4.57 -7.28
C GLN A 75 6.93 3.46 -7.60
N LEU A 76 7.66 3.02 -6.58
CA LEU A 76 8.63 1.92 -6.71
C LEU A 76 7.89 0.58 -6.66
N LEU A 77 8.11 -0.28 -7.65
CA LEU A 77 7.48 -1.59 -7.74
C LEU A 77 8.55 -2.67 -7.92
N GLY A 78 8.49 -3.67 -7.03
CA GLY A 78 9.07 -4.98 -7.32
C GLY A 78 8.15 -5.78 -8.24
N MET A 79 8.73 -6.71 -9.00
CA MET A 79 7.98 -7.62 -9.85
C MET A 79 8.34 -9.07 -9.49
N GLY A 80 7.33 -9.89 -9.23
CA GLY A 80 7.51 -11.32 -9.01
C GLY A 80 7.88 -12.07 -10.29
N PRO A 81 8.37 -13.32 -10.19
CA PRO A 81 8.65 -14.16 -11.37
C PRO A 81 7.40 -14.47 -12.19
N ASP A 82 6.23 -14.38 -11.56
CA ASP A 82 4.90 -14.50 -12.14
C ASP A 82 4.37 -13.19 -12.76
N GLY A 83 5.11 -12.08 -12.65
CA GLY A 83 4.71 -10.77 -13.18
C GLY A 83 3.79 -9.97 -12.26
N HIS A 84 3.43 -10.49 -11.09
CA HIS A 84 2.68 -9.71 -10.10
C HIS A 84 3.49 -8.49 -9.64
N VAL A 85 2.79 -7.37 -9.46
CA VAL A 85 3.31 -6.16 -8.83
C VAL A 85 2.48 -5.85 -7.59
N ALA A 86 3.10 -5.24 -6.58
CA ALA A 86 2.45 -5.04 -5.29
C ALA A 86 1.85 -6.37 -4.78
N SER A 87 0.55 -6.42 -4.48
CA SER A 87 -0.16 -7.69 -4.22
C SER A 87 -1.26 -7.98 -5.25
N LEU A 88 -1.03 -7.59 -6.50
CA LEU A 88 -1.91 -7.82 -7.65
C LEU A 88 -1.40 -9.02 -8.47
N PHE A 89 -1.94 -10.21 -8.19
CA PHE A 89 -1.48 -11.47 -8.77
C PHE A 89 -2.21 -11.84 -10.08
N PRO A 90 -1.51 -12.35 -11.11
CA PRO A 90 -2.15 -12.84 -12.32
C PRO A 90 -3.24 -13.87 -12.03
N GLY A 91 -4.40 -13.74 -12.68
CA GLY A 91 -5.54 -14.63 -12.51
C GLY A 91 -6.36 -14.39 -11.23
N HIS A 92 -5.89 -13.56 -10.30
CA HIS A 92 -6.66 -13.17 -9.12
C HIS A 92 -7.65 -12.03 -9.47
N PRO A 93 -8.93 -12.08 -9.04
CA PRO A 93 -9.94 -11.08 -9.43
C PRO A 93 -9.57 -9.63 -9.14
N LEU A 94 -8.77 -9.42 -8.08
CA LEU A 94 -8.32 -8.10 -7.60
C LEU A 94 -7.56 -7.27 -8.65
N VAL A 95 -6.98 -7.89 -9.68
CA VAL A 95 -6.34 -7.15 -10.78
C VAL A 95 -7.34 -6.33 -11.61
N ASN A 96 -8.64 -6.62 -11.49
CA ASN A 96 -9.71 -5.92 -12.19
C ASN A 96 -10.45 -4.92 -11.28
N GLU A 97 -9.96 -4.62 -10.08
CA GLU A 97 -10.54 -3.57 -9.23
C GLU A 97 -10.23 -2.20 -9.82
N ASP A 98 -11.28 -1.45 -10.16
CA ASP A 98 -11.22 -0.17 -10.89
C ASP A 98 -11.93 0.99 -10.15
N LYS A 99 -12.37 0.79 -8.89
CA LYS A 99 -13.10 1.80 -8.12
C LYS A 99 -12.34 2.27 -6.89
N LYS A 100 -11.80 1.33 -6.12
CA LYS A 100 -11.02 1.63 -4.92
C LYS A 100 -9.62 2.06 -5.31
N TRP A 101 -9.03 2.97 -4.54
CA TRP A 101 -7.61 3.33 -4.69
C TRP A 101 -6.71 2.31 -4.00
N VAL A 102 -7.23 1.75 -2.90
CA VAL A 102 -6.55 0.78 -2.06
C VAL A 102 -7.53 -0.31 -1.67
N THR A 103 -7.07 -1.54 -1.73
CA THR A 103 -7.88 -2.71 -1.42
C THR A 103 -7.05 -3.74 -0.67
N PHE A 104 -7.65 -4.88 -0.38
CA PHE A 104 -7.01 -5.95 0.38
C PHE A 104 -7.15 -7.29 -0.34
N ILE A 105 -6.30 -8.23 0.06
CA ILE A 105 -6.36 -9.64 -0.31
C ILE A 105 -6.17 -10.46 0.97
N LYS A 106 -6.96 -11.53 1.16
CA LYS A 106 -6.88 -12.41 2.34
C LYS A 106 -6.32 -13.80 2.00
N ASP A 107 -6.11 -14.07 0.72
CA ASP A 107 -5.74 -15.35 0.13
C ASP A 107 -4.56 -15.21 -0.85
N SER A 108 -3.58 -14.34 -0.51
CA SER A 108 -2.38 -14.22 -1.33
C SER A 108 -1.71 -15.58 -1.54
N PRO A 109 -1.32 -15.94 -2.78
CA PRO A 109 -0.65 -17.22 -3.05
C PRO A 109 0.78 -17.26 -2.47
N LYS A 110 1.28 -16.15 -1.90
CA LYS A 110 2.57 -16.05 -1.23
C LYS A 110 2.36 -15.62 0.21
N PRO A 111 2.98 -16.30 1.20
CA PRO A 111 2.85 -15.89 2.59
C PRO A 111 3.46 -14.50 2.83
N PRO A 112 2.98 -13.75 3.83
CA PRO A 112 1.69 -13.91 4.52
C PRO A 112 0.48 -13.70 3.59
N PRO A 113 -0.66 -14.36 3.87
CA PRO A 113 -1.83 -14.36 2.98
C PRO A 113 -2.58 -13.03 2.98
N GLU A 114 -2.64 -12.35 4.14
CA GLU A 114 -3.33 -11.07 4.30
C GLU A 114 -2.43 -9.88 3.93
N ARG A 115 -2.88 -9.09 2.95
CA ARG A 115 -2.16 -7.92 2.46
C ARG A 115 -3.11 -6.79 2.09
N ILE A 116 -2.58 -5.58 2.13
CA ILE A 116 -3.18 -4.37 1.59
C ILE A 116 -2.40 -3.96 0.34
N THR A 117 -3.08 -3.50 -0.71
CA THR A 117 -2.45 -3.14 -1.98
C THR A 117 -3.11 -1.92 -2.61
N PHE A 118 -2.31 -1.12 -3.30
CA PHE A 118 -2.84 -0.22 -4.32
C PHE A 118 -3.42 -1.06 -5.46
N THR A 119 -4.46 -0.52 -6.10
CA THR A 119 -5.13 -1.08 -7.28
C THR A 119 -4.54 -0.46 -8.55
N PHE A 120 -4.98 -0.94 -9.71
CA PHE A 120 -4.82 -0.17 -10.94
C PHE A 120 -5.92 0.90 -11.04
N PRO A 121 -5.70 1.99 -11.80
CA PRO A 121 -6.74 2.98 -12.07
C PRO A 121 -7.84 2.49 -13.01
#